data_AF-A0A7C4WQG2-F1
#
_entry.id   AF-A0A7C4WQG2-F1
#
_cell.length_a   1.000
_cell.length_b   1.000
_cell.length_c   1.000
_cell.angle_alpha   90.00
_cell.angle_beta   90.00
_cell.angle_gamma   90.00
#
_symmetry.space_group_name_H-M   'P 1'
#
loop_
_entity.id
_entity.type
_entity.pdbx_description
1 polymer ?
#
loop_
_entity_poly.entity_id
_entity_poly.type
_entity_poly.pdbx_seq_one_letter_code
_entity_poly.pdbx_strand_id
1 'polypeptide(L)'
;MNKDRAIGVCILVVSIAILVLYFWLVFLSPPAWQLLTIQITAFLGVGLILAILAWIGYTLATTPTPEPLPELTMETRPEEEKKE
;
A
#
# COMPACT_ATOMS: atom_id res chain seq x y z
N MET A 1 -13.95 19.60 -28.80
CA MET A 1 -12.66 18.95 -28.45
C MET A 1 -12.96 17.86 -27.43
N ASN A 2 -12.56 16.61 -27.68
CA ASN A 2 -12.98 15.44 -26.90
C ASN A 2 -12.74 15.66 -25.40
N LYS A 3 -13.81 15.60 -24.60
CA LYS A 3 -13.79 15.89 -23.17
C LYS A 3 -12.77 15.00 -22.43
N ASP A 4 -12.61 13.77 -22.92
CA ASP A 4 -11.64 12.80 -22.44
C ASP A 4 -10.18 13.20 -22.72
N ARG A 5 -9.91 13.87 -23.85
CA ARG A 5 -8.58 14.44 -24.12
C ARG A 5 -8.27 15.62 -23.21
N ALA A 6 -9.25 16.45 -22.90
CA ALA A 6 -9.05 17.58 -21.98
C ALA A 6 -8.71 17.09 -20.56
N ILE A 7 -9.44 16.08 -20.06
CA ILE A 7 -9.12 15.42 -18.79
C ILE A 7 -7.71 14.82 -18.83
N GLY A 8 -7.36 14.09 -19.89
CA GLY A 8 -6.03 13.48 -20.03
C GLY A 8 -4.90 14.52 -20.00
N VAL A 9 -5.06 15.63 -20.72
CA VAL A 9 -4.07 16.72 -20.73
C VAL A 9 -4.02 17.42 -19.38
N CYS A 10 -5.15 17.66 -18.71
CA CYS A 10 -5.17 18.23 -17.37
C CYS A 10 -4.41 17.37 -16.37
N ILE A 11 -4.65 16.05 -16.36
CA ILE A 11 -3.93 15.11 -15.49
C ILE A 11 -2.43 15.15 -15.79
N LEU A 12 -2.06 15.11 -17.07
CA LEU A 12 -0.65 15.13 -17.49
C LEU A 12 0.05 16.42 -17.03
N VAL A 13 -0.57 17.58 -17.22
CA VAL A 13 -0.01 18.87 -16.81
C VAL A 13 0.11 18.94 -15.29
N VAL A 14 -0.92 18.50 -14.55
CA VAL A 14 -0.90 18.49 -13.08
C VAL A 14 0.20 17.56 -12.57
N SER A 15 0.34 16.36 -13.13
CA SER A 15 1.40 15.42 -12.75
C SER A 15 2.80 15.98 -13.01
N ILE A 16 3.02 16.60 -14.18
CA ILE A 16 4.31 17.23 -14.49
C ILE A 16 4.57 18.41 -13.54
N ALA A 17 3.57 19.25 -13.28
CA ALA A 17 3.71 20.38 -12.38
C ALA A 17 4.10 19.95 -10.95
N ILE A 18 3.44 18.91 -10.41
CA ILE A 18 3.77 18.34 -9.10
C ILE A 18 5.18 17.77 -9.09
N LEU A 19 5.59 17.07 -10.15
CA LEU A 19 6.93 16.49 -10.26
C LEU A 19 8.02 17.57 -10.27
N VAL A 20 7.84 18.63 -11.06
CA VAL A 20 8.78 19.75 -11.15
C VAL A 20 8.81 20.52 -9.82
N LEU A 21 7.66 20.74 -9.19
CA LEU A 21 7.58 21.39 -7.88
C LEU A 21 8.33 20.58 -6.80
N TYR A 22 8.13 19.26 -6.79
CA TYR A 22 8.82 18.36 -5.86
C TYR A 22 10.33 18.37 -6.10
N PHE A 23 10.78 18.28 -7.35
CA PHE A 23 12.19 18.37 -7.70
C PHE A 23 12.79 19.71 -7.23
N TRP A 24 12.09 20.82 -7.45
CA TRP A 24 12.53 22.13 -6.97
C TRP A 24 12.62 22.20 -5.44
N LEU A 25 11.63 21.66 -4.72
CA LEU A 25 11.62 21.63 -3.26
C LEU A 25 12.77 20.80 -2.68
N VAL A 26 13.14 19.71 -3.34
CA VAL A 26 14.19 18.80 -2.87
C VAL A 26 15.59 19.27 -3.22
N PHE A 27 15.79 19.90 -4.39
CA PHE A 27 17.13 20.24 -4.88
C PHE A 27 17.49 21.71 -4.80
N LEU A 28 16.52 22.62 -4.95
CA LEU A 28 16.77 24.07 -5.02
C LEU A 28 16.21 24.85 -3.81
N SER A 29 15.53 24.20 -2.86
CA SER A 29 15.01 24.88 -1.68
C SER A 29 16.09 25.16 -0.63
N PRO A 30 15.88 26.16 0.25
CA PRO A 30 16.79 26.44 1.34
C PRO A 30 16.99 25.21 2.23
N PRO A 31 18.20 25.00 2.81
CA PRO A 31 18.55 23.78 3.54
C PRO A 31 17.63 23.47 4.73
N ALA A 32 16.97 24.48 5.30
CA ALA A 32 15.96 24.30 6.34
C ALA A 32 14.70 23.53 5.88
N TRP A 33 14.28 23.72 4.62
CA TRP A 33 13.07 23.10 4.06
C TRP A 33 13.37 21.79 3.33
N GLN A 34 14.61 21.63 2.87
CA GLN A 34 15.06 20.44 2.15
C GLN A 34 14.98 19.18 3.02
N LEU A 35 15.54 19.23 4.24
CA LEU A 35 15.51 18.10 5.16
C LEU A 35 14.07 17.75 5.59
N LEU A 36 13.24 18.76 5.86
CA LEU A 36 11.84 18.57 6.25
C LEU A 36 11.05 17.88 5.13
N THR A 37 11.23 18.31 3.87
CA THR A 37 10.55 17.72 2.71
C THR A 37 10.94 16.25 2.52
N ILE A 38 12.22 15.93 2.63
CA ILE A 38 12.71 14.55 2.50
C ILE A 38 12.18 13.68 3.64
N GLN A 39 12.19 14.18 4.88
CA GLN A 39 11.66 13.45 6.03
C GLN A 39 10.16 13.15 5.88
N ILE A 40 9.37 14.14 5.47
CA ILE A 40 7.92 13.95 5.29
C ILE A 40 7.64 12.95 4.18
N THR A 41 8.30 13.06 3.03
CA THR A 41 8.06 12.15 1.90
C THR A 41 8.56 10.73 2.16
N ALA A 42 9.72 10.57 2.80
CA ALA A 42 10.21 9.28 3.23
C ALA A 42 9.28 8.64 4.27
N PHE A 43 8.80 9.42 5.25
CA PHE A 43 7.82 8.97 6.24
C PHE A 43 6.50 8.59 5.57
N LEU A 44 6.02 9.36 4.59
CA LEU A 44 4.79 9.03 3.87
C LEU A 44 4.93 7.72 3.08
N GLY A 45 6.08 7.53 2.41
CA GLY A 45 6.36 6.30 1.67
C GLY A 45 6.40 5.07 2.58
N VAL A 46 7.19 5.12 3.65
CA VAL A 46 7.27 4.02 4.63
C VAL A 46 5.95 3.85 5.39
N GLY A 47 5.32 4.96 5.77
CA GLY A 47 4.06 5.01 6.51
C GLY A 47 2.90 4.40 5.72
N LEU A 48 2.82 4.58 4.41
CA LEU A 48 1.83 3.90 3.57
C LEU A 48 2.02 2.39 3.56
N ILE A 49 3.26 1.91 3.45
CA ILE A 49 3.58 0.48 3.49
C ILE A 49 3.20 -0.10 4.86
N LEU A 50 3.62 0.57 5.94
CA LEU A 50 3.30 0.15 7.30
C LEU A 50 1.80 0.22 7.60
N ALA A 51 1.08 1.22 7.06
CA ALA A 51 -0.36 1.32 7.20
C ALA A 51 -1.07 0.12 6.53
N ILE A 52 -0.62 -0.30 5.35
CA ILE A 52 -1.13 -1.50 4.68
C ILE A 52 -0.82 -2.75 5.51
N LEU A 53 0.40 -2.91 6.00
CA LEU A 53 0.78 -4.05 6.85
C LEU A 53 -0.01 -4.09 8.16
N ALA A 54 -0.19 -2.95 8.81
CA ALA A 54 -0.98 -2.82 10.03
C ALA A 54 -2.44 -3.15 9.77
N TRP A 55 -3.01 -2.72 8.63
CA TRP A 55 -4.36 -3.09 8.23
C TRP A 55 -4.50 -4.59 8.00
N ILE A 56 -3.56 -5.22 7.31
CA ILE A 56 -3.56 -6.68 7.11
C ILE A 56 -3.49 -7.40 8.46
N GLY A 57 -2.56 -7.01 9.33
CA GLY A 57 -2.44 -7.57 10.68
C GLY A 57 -3.72 -7.38 11.51
N TYR A 58 -4.35 -6.22 11.39
CA TYR A 58 -5.65 -5.95 12.02
C TYR A 58 -6.74 -6.89 11.50
N THR A 59 -6.84 -7.09 10.18
CA THR A 59 -7.82 -8.04 9.61
C THR A 59 -7.57 -9.47 10.08
N LEU A 60 -6.32 -9.94 10.13
CA LEU A 60 -6.00 -11.29 10.62
C LEU A 60 -6.30 -11.47 12.11
N ALA A 61 -6.02 -10.45 12.93
CA ALA A 61 -6.31 -10.49 14.37
C ALA A 61 -7.82 -10.44 14.67
N THR A 62 -8.61 -9.86 13.77
CA THR A 62 -10.06 -9.68 13.93
C THR A 62 -10.88 -10.73 13.18
N THR A 63 -10.28 -11.53 12.30
CA THR A 63 -10.92 -12.71 11.74
C THR A 63 -10.83 -13.86 12.73
N PRO A 64 -11.95 -14.29 13.36
CA PRO A 64 -11.96 -15.54 14.11
C PRO A 64 -11.57 -16.67 13.17
N THR A 65 -10.73 -17.58 13.66
CA THR A 65 -10.27 -18.77 12.95
C THR A 65 -11.43 -19.34 12.14
N PRO A 66 -11.34 -19.33 10.79
CA PRO A 66 -12.44 -19.81 9.95
C PRO A 66 -12.85 -21.18 10.44
N GLU A 67 -14.15 -21.36 10.72
CA GLU A 67 -14.68 -22.63 11.19
C GLU A 67 -14.15 -23.74 10.27
N PRO A 68 -13.57 -24.82 10.82
CA PRO A 68 -12.96 -25.86 10.02
C PRO A 68 -14.04 -26.40 9.09
N LEU A 69 -13.91 -26.10 7.80
CA LEU A 69 -14.72 -26.70 6.75
C LEU A 69 -14.63 -28.23 6.97
N PRO A 70 -15.75 -28.92 7.22
CA PRO A 70 -15.75 -30.37 7.48
C PRO A 70 -15.03 -31.18 6.40
N GLU A 71 -14.94 -30.65 5.18
CA GLU A 71 -14.25 -31.26 4.05
C GLU A 71 -12.72 -31.31 4.21
N LEU A 72 -12.07 -30.31 4.83
CA LEU A 72 -10.62 -30.32 5.07
C LEU A 72 -10.19 -31.22 6.24
N THR A 73 -11.07 -31.49 7.20
CA THR A 73 -10.79 -32.41 8.32
C THR A 73 -10.95 -33.88 7.89
N MET A 74 -11.81 -34.16 6.90
CA MET A 74 -12.06 -35.52 6.41
C MET A 74 -11.01 -36.03 5.42
N GLU A 75 -10.27 -35.15 4.72
CA GLU A 75 -9.12 -35.56 3.90
C GLU A 75 -7.87 -35.89 4.74
N THR A 76 -7.66 -35.23 5.89
CA THR A 76 -6.48 -35.48 6.74
C THR A 76 -6.63 -36.67 7.70
N ARG A 77 -7.84 -37.18 7.92
CA ARG A 77 -8.11 -38.22 8.94
C ARG A 77 -8.21 -39.70 8.51
N PRO A 78 -8.16 -40.16 7.23
CA PRO A 78 -8.28 -41.60 6.96
C PRO A 78 -6.98 -42.41 6.98
N GLU A 79 -5.79 -41.79 7.00
CA GLU A 79 -4.52 -42.56 6.92
C GLU A 79 -3.83 -42.86 8.26
N GLU A 80 -4.09 -42.11 9.33
CA GLU A 80 -3.39 -42.34 10.61
C GLU A 80 -4.04 -43.41 11.51
N GLU A 81 -5.30 -43.79 11.29
CA GLU A 81 -5.98 -44.82 12.13
C GLU A 81 -5.91 -46.25 11.56
N LYS A 82 -5.20 -46.48 10.45
CA LYS A 82 -5.03 -47.83 9.84
C LYS A 82 -3.65 -48.44 10.02
N LYS A 83 -2.77 -47.80 10.78
CA LYS A 83 -1.44 -48.33 11.14
C LYS A 83 -1.14 -48.05 12.61
N GLU A 84 -1.90 -48.65 13.52
CA GLU A 84 -1.42 -49.28 14.78
C GLU A 84 -2.59 -49.91 15.55
#